data_AF-A0A822D699-F1
#
_entry.id   AF-A0A822D699-F1
#
_cell.length_a   1.000
_cell.length_b   1.000
_cell.length_c   1.000
_cell.angle_alpha   90.00
_cell.angle_beta   90.00
_cell.angle_gamma   90.00
#
_symmetry.space_group_name_H-M   'P 1'
#
loop_
_entity.id
_entity.type
_entity.pdbx_description
1 polymer ?
#
loop_
_entity_poly.entity_id
_entity_poly.type
_entity_poly.pdbx_seq_one_letter_code
_entity_poly.pdbx_strand_id
1 'polypeptide(L)'
;MSDNNYIRLQRANPRLLIPDLEDSEDSKTLGPIIGYAQEPLLSLAKACEPLVSVVDHISGCITEALANTPDDPADGLTRDESASIRLYTMEWTGESRSLYSILNHTLNTADRESLRPWFKYLKLFLTALARIP
;
A
#
# COMPACT_ATOMS: atom_id res chain seq x y z
N MET A 1 42.19 0.07 30.65
CA MET A 1 41.71 -1.29 30.94
C MET A 1 40.69 -1.65 29.89
N SER A 2 40.94 -2.74 29.18
CA SER A 2 40.11 -3.29 28.11
C SER A 2 38.66 -3.51 28.55
N ASP A 3 37.71 -3.39 27.63
CA ASP A 3 37.07 -4.61 27.12
C ASP A 3 36.34 -4.38 25.79
N ASN A 4 36.51 -5.41 24.97
CA ASN A 4 36.03 -5.65 23.62
C ASN A 4 34.78 -6.52 23.75
N ASN A 5 33.69 -6.28 23.01
CA ASN A 5 32.87 -7.36 22.43
C ASN A 5 31.68 -6.88 21.57
N TYR A 6 31.81 -7.21 20.28
CA TYR A 6 30.81 -7.72 19.32
C TYR A 6 29.40 -7.09 19.22
N ILE A 7 29.21 -6.40 18.08
CA ILE A 7 28.21 -6.65 17.04
C ILE A 7 26.87 -7.27 17.49
N ARG A 8 25.81 -6.45 17.40
CA ARG A 8 24.60 -6.76 16.60
C ARG A 8 23.79 -5.47 16.42
N LEU A 9 24.09 -4.73 15.35
CA LEU A 9 23.14 -3.78 14.80
C LEU A 9 21.98 -4.59 14.21
N GLN A 10 21.00 -4.93 15.06
CA GLN A 10 19.64 -5.13 14.56
C GLN A 10 19.28 -3.82 13.86
N ARG A 11 19.14 -3.88 12.54
CA ARG A 11 18.67 -2.76 11.72
C ARG A 11 17.26 -2.39 12.20
N ALA A 12 17.19 -1.46 13.13
CA ALA A 12 15.96 -0.77 13.48
C ALA A 12 15.50 -0.02 12.24
N ASN A 13 14.31 -0.34 11.74
CA ASN A 13 13.66 0.42 10.68
C ASN A 13 13.39 1.85 11.21
N PRO A 14 14.00 2.91 10.64
CA PRO A 14 13.83 4.27 11.14
C PRO A 14 12.47 4.89 10.77
N ARG A 15 11.52 4.11 10.23
CA ARG A 15 10.20 4.59 9.77
C ARG A 15 9.16 4.76 10.88
N LEU A 16 9.45 4.34 12.11
CA LEU A 16 8.63 4.72 13.27
C LEU A 16 9.38 5.78 14.08
N LEU A 17 9.14 7.05 13.74
CA LEU A 17 9.33 8.17 14.65
C LEU A 17 7.99 8.87 14.78
N ILE A 18 7.16 8.36 15.69
CA ILE A 18 6.32 9.24 16.49
C ILE A 18 6.83 9.05 17.92
N PRO A 19 7.88 9.80 18.33
CA PRO A 19 8.13 9.97 19.75
C PRO A 19 6.93 10.76 20.29
N ASP A 20 6.31 10.25 21.35
CA ASP A 20 5.24 10.90 22.11
C ASP A 20 3.78 10.59 21.71
N LEU A 21 3.48 9.33 21.39
CA LEU A 21 2.16 8.80 21.74
C LEU A 21 2.29 8.12 23.10
N GLU A 22 1.98 8.87 24.15
CA GLU A 22 1.54 8.31 25.43
C GLU A 22 0.53 7.19 25.15
N ASP A 23 0.65 6.09 25.89
CA ASP A 23 -0.21 4.91 25.81
C ASP A 23 -1.70 5.30 25.81
N SER A 24 -2.25 5.52 24.63
CA SER A 24 -3.70 5.47 24.44
C SER A 24 -4.07 4.00 24.41
N GLU A 25 -4.71 3.55 25.48
CA GLU A 25 -5.41 2.27 25.68
C GLU A 25 -6.55 2.09 24.64
N ASP A 26 -6.23 2.18 23.35
CA ASP A 26 -7.16 2.04 22.23
C ASP A 26 -6.46 1.55 20.96
N SER A 27 -5.32 0.87 21.10
CA SER A 27 -4.79 -0.01 20.05
C SER A 27 -5.75 -1.19 19.88
N LYS A 28 -6.86 -0.95 19.18
CA LYS A 28 -7.78 -1.99 18.76
C LYS A 28 -6.98 -2.98 17.94
N THR A 29 -6.76 -4.16 18.51
CA THR A 29 -6.14 -5.28 17.81
C THR A 29 -7.08 -5.70 16.69
N LEU A 30 -6.84 -5.17 15.49
CA LEU A 30 -7.69 -5.49 14.36
C LEU A 30 -7.38 -6.92 13.88
N GLY A 31 -8.43 -7.69 13.58
CA GLY A 31 -8.28 -9.06 13.09
C GLY A 31 -7.51 -9.15 11.76
N PRO A 32 -7.00 -10.34 11.40
CA PRO A 32 -6.28 -10.55 10.15
C PRO A 32 -7.17 -10.34 8.93
N ILE A 33 -6.55 -9.94 7.80
CA ILE A 33 -7.22 -9.90 6.50
C ILE A 33 -7.15 -11.30 5.89
N ILE A 34 -8.28 -11.99 5.83
CA ILE A 34 -8.38 -13.34 5.29
C ILE A 34 -8.80 -13.27 3.81
N GLY A 35 -8.22 -14.09 2.94
CA GLY A 35 -8.62 -14.21 1.53
C GLY A 35 -7.74 -13.42 0.54
N TYR A 36 -7.13 -12.30 0.94
CA TYR A 36 -6.36 -11.46 0.02
C TYR A 36 -5.16 -12.20 -0.60
N ALA A 37 -4.52 -13.11 0.17
CA ALA A 37 -3.34 -13.83 -0.28
C ALA A 37 -3.64 -14.76 -1.47
N GLN A 38 -4.89 -15.22 -1.57
CA GLN A 38 -5.39 -16.12 -2.62
C GLN A 38 -5.75 -15.39 -3.92
N GLU A 39 -5.83 -14.04 -3.92
CA GLU A 39 -6.06 -13.30 -5.16
C GLU A 39 -4.91 -13.52 -6.15
N PRO A 40 -5.21 -13.65 -7.46
CA PRO A 40 -4.18 -13.71 -8.48
C PRO A 40 -3.48 -12.36 -8.62
N LEU A 41 -2.22 -12.39 -9.06
CA LEU A 41 -1.55 -11.18 -9.50
C LEU A 41 -2.14 -10.75 -10.85
N LEU A 42 -2.61 -9.51 -10.95
CA LEU A 42 -3.31 -8.95 -12.10
C LEU A 42 -2.65 -7.63 -12.54
N SER A 43 -2.94 -7.19 -13.76
CA SER A 43 -2.56 -5.83 -14.20
C SER A 43 -3.29 -4.76 -13.39
N LEU A 44 -2.77 -3.52 -13.38
CA LEU A 44 -3.33 -2.44 -12.57
C LEU A 44 -4.81 -2.18 -12.89
N ALA A 45 -5.15 -2.13 -14.18
CA ALA A 45 -6.54 -1.92 -14.62
C ALA A 45 -7.48 -3.01 -14.09
N LYS A 46 -7.08 -4.30 -14.16
CA LYS A 46 -7.87 -5.43 -13.66
C LYS A 46 -7.94 -5.48 -12.14
N ALA A 47 -6.87 -5.09 -11.46
CA ALA A 47 -6.81 -5.04 -10.02
C ALA A 47 -7.74 -3.97 -9.43
N CYS A 48 -7.95 -2.86 -10.16
CA CYS A 48 -8.81 -1.76 -9.74
C CYS A 48 -10.27 -1.88 -10.21
N GLU A 49 -10.67 -2.87 -11.00
CA GLU A 49 -12.06 -3.05 -11.44
C GLU A 49 -13.08 -3.00 -10.28
N PRO A 50 -12.86 -3.65 -9.12
CA PRO A 50 -13.81 -3.58 -8.00
C PRO A 50 -13.86 -2.22 -7.29
N LEU A 51 -12.89 -1.33 -7.56
CA LEU A 51 -12.75 -0.04 -6.89
C LEU A 51 -13.47 1.09 -7.62
N VAL A 52 -13.98 0.85 -8.84
CA VAL A 52 -14.68 1.86 -9.65
C VAL A 52 -15.89 2.45 -8.92
N SER A 53 -16.57 1.66 -8.08
CA SER A 53 -17.70 2.13 -7.26
C SER A 53 -17.31 2.61 -5.85
N VAL A 54 -16.02 2.53 -5.49
CA VAL A 54 -15.50 2.85 -4.15
C VAL A 54 -14.69 4.15 -4.15
N VAL A 55 -13.98 4.40 -5.25
CA VAL A 55 -13.05 5.51 -5.40
C VAL A 55 -13.46 6.31 -6.63
N ASP A 56 -13.87 7.56 -6.39
CA ASP A 56 -14.29 8.48 -7.45
C ASP A 56 -13.17 8.70 -8.46
N HIS A 57 -13.50 8.79 -9.74
CA HIS A 57 -12.54 9.10 -10.82
C HIS A 57 -11.32 8.16 -10.94
N ILE A 58 -11.34 6.98 -10.31
CA ILE A 58 -10.18 6.06 -10.30
C ILE A 58 -9.67 5.68 -11.69
N SER A 59 -10.55 5.58 -12.70
CA SER A 59 -10.16 5.25 -14.08
C SER A 59 -9.22 6.29 -14.70
N GLY A 60 -9.45 7.58 -14.44
CA GLY A 60 -8.56 8.66 -14.88
C GLY A 60 -7.21 8.55 -14.19
N CYS A 61 -7.23 8.29 -12.88
CA CYS A 61 -6.03 8.13 -12.07
C CYS A 61 -5.19 6.91 -12.48
N ILE A 62 -5.81 5.79 -12.82
CA ILE A 62 -5.12 4.61 -13.36
C ILE A 62 -4.42 4.95 -14.68
N THR A 63 -5.12 5.67 -15.56
CA THR A 63 -4.57 6.09 -16.86
C THR A 63 -3.35 6.99 -16.65
N GLU A 64 -3.45 7.96 -15.75
CA GLU A 64 -2.36 8.85 -15.40
C GLU A 64 -1.17 8.12 -14.76
N ALA A 65 -1.45 7.19 -13.84
CA ALA A 65 -0.41 6.39 -13.19
C ALA A 65 0.35 5.53 -14.22
N LEU A 66 -0.35 4.89 -15.15
CA LEU A 66 0.28 4.11 -16.22
C LEU A 66 1.06 4.99 -17.20
N ALA A 67 0.50 6.13 -17.61
CA ALA A 67 1.14 7.05 -18.55
C ALA A 67 2.46 7.61 -18.00
N ASN A 68 2.52 7.85 -16.69
CA ASN A 68 3.72 8.34 -16.00
C ASN A 68 4.64 7.22 -15.50
N THR A 69 4.37 5.96 -15.84
CA THR A 69 5.23 4.83 -15.46
C THR A 69 5.93 4.28 -16.70
N PRO A 70 7.29 4.22 -16.70
CA PRO A 70 8.06 3.66 -17.81
C PRO A 70 7.67 2.22 -18.13
N ASP A 71 7.82 1.81 -19.39
CA ASP A 71 7.58 0.42 -19.80
C ASP A 71 8.55 -0.57 -19.16
N ASP A 72 9.76 -0.13 -18.84
CA ASP A 72 10.79 -0.88 -18.12
C ASP A 72 11.19 -0.12 -16.85
N PRO A 73 10.47 -0.32 -15.72
CA PRO A 73 10.79 0.30 -14.45
C PRO A 73 12.09 -0.24 -13.85
N ALA A 74 12.72 0.55 -12.98
CA ALA A 74 13.85 0.08 -12.18
C ALA A 74 13.44 -1.02 -11.19
N ASP A 75 14.44 -1.61 -10.53
CA ASP A 75 14.26 -2.49 -9.36
C ASP A 75 13.51 -3.81 -9.63
N GLY A 76 13.44 -4.24 -10.90
CA GLY A 76 12.81 -5.51 -11.30
C GLY A 76 11.29 -5.54 -11.11
N LEU A 77 10.66 -4.36 -11.04
CA LEU A 77 9.22 -4.20 -11.02
C LEU A 77 8.67 -4.27 -12.44
N THR A 78 7.51 -4.90 -12.59
CA THR A 78 6.71 -4.73 -13.80
C THR A 78 6.12 -3.32 -13.86
N ARG A 79 5.76 -2.85 -15.06
CA ARG A 79 5.07 -1.57 -15.25
C ARG A 79 3.82 -1.45 -14.36
N ASP A 80 3.02 -2.51 -14.26
CA ASP A 80 1.81 -2.52 -13.42
C ASP A 80 2.13 -2.42 -11.92
N GLU A 81 3.17 -3.10 -11.44
CA GLU A 81 3.63 -3.02 -10.05
C GLU A 81 4.11 -1.60 -9.71
N SER A 82 4.96 -1.01 -10.55
CA SER A 82 5.43 0.37 -10.37
C SER A 82 4.29 1.39 -10.45
N ALA A 83 3.38 1.23 -11.41
CA ALA A 83 2.21 2.08 -11.56
C ALA A 83 1.25 1.95 -10.37
N SER A 84 1.16 0.79 -9.72
CA SER A 84 0.34 0.61 -8.51
C SER A 84 0.86 1.44 -7.33
N ILE A 85 2.19 1.55 -7.18
CA ILE A 85 2.84 2.40 -6.19
C ILE A 85 2.62 3.87 -6.53
N ARG A 86 2.81 4.25 -7.80
CA ARG A 86 2.52 5.61 -8.26
C ARG A 86 1.08 6.00 -7.98
N LEU A 87 0.11 5.14 -8.28
CA LEU A 87 -1.31 5.39 -8.04
C LEU A 87 -1.60 5.61 -6.54
N TYR A 88 -0.88 4.90 -5.66
CA TYR A 88 -0.96 5.11 -4.22
C TYR A 88 -0.38 6.46 -3.79
N THR A 89 0.73 6.91 -4.38
CA THR A 89 1.45 8.10 -3.91
C THR A 89 1.13 9.39 -4.66
N MET A 90 0.50 9.32 -5.83
CA MET A 90 0.21 10.50 -6.64
C MET A 90 -0.79 11.43 -5.94
N GLU A 91 -0.63 12.73 -6.15
CA GLU A 91 -1.60 13.72 -5.69
C GLU A 91 -2.85 13.65 -6.56
N TRP A 92 -4.02 13.70 -5.92
CA TRP A 92 -5.30 13.74 -6.61
C TRP A 92 -5.81 15.17 -6.59
N THR A 93 -6.21 15.67 -7.75
CA THR A 93 -6.70 17.05 -7.87
C THR A 93 -8.19 17.11 -7.54
N GLY A 94 -8.63 18.18 -6.88
CA GLY A 94 -10.02 18.43 -6.53
C GLY A 94 -10.43 18.02 -5.11
N GLU A 95 -11.74 17.92 -4.88
CA GLU A 95 -12.34 17.64 -3.56
C GLU A 95 -12.46 16.13 -3.25
N SER A 96 -12.21 15.27 -4.24
CA SER A 96 -12.31 13.81 -4.07
C SER A 96 -11.17 13.26 -3.22
N ARG A 97 -11.48 12.30 -2.35
CA ARG A 97 -10.46 11.59 -1.56
C ARG A 97 -9.61 10.71 -2.49
N SER A 98 -8.29 10.79 -2.33
CA SER A 98 -7.36 9.94 -3.07
C SER A 98 -7.51 8.46 -2.72
N LEU A 99 -7.04 7.58 -3.62
CA LEU A 99 -6.95 6.15 -3.35
C LEU A 99 -6.23 5.85 -2.02
N TYR A 100 -5.10 6.52 -1.77
CA TYR A 100 -4.36 6.44 -0.51
C TYR A 100 -5.24 6.75 0.71
N SER A 101 -5.99 7.85 0.65
CA SER A 101 -6.80 8.34 1.77
C SER A 101 -7.91 7.34 2.10
N ILE A 102 -8.61 6.85 1.06
CA ILE A 102 -9.71 5.89 1.24
C ILE A 102 -9.17 4.55 1.72
N LEU A 103 -8.12 4.01 1.09
CA LEU A 103 -7.54 2.72 1.47
C LEU A 103 -7.03 2.73 2.92
N ASN A 104 -6.27 3.75 3.34
CA ASN A 104 -5.77 3.82 4.70
C ASN A 104 -6.89 3.99 5.72
N HIS A 105 -7.94 4.73 5.37
CA HIS A 105 -9.13 4.77 6.21
C HIS A 105 -9.76 3.38 6.35
N THR A 106 -9.99 2.68 5.23
CA THR A 106 -10.57 1.32 5.21
C THR A 106 -9.73 0.32 6.01
N LEU A 107 -8.39 0.35 5.89
CA LEU A 107 -7.48 -0.52 6.64
C LEU A 107 -7.57 -0.34 8.16
N ASN A 108 -7.88 0.88 8.61
CA ASN A 108 -8.07 1.24 10.01
C ASN A 108 -9.49 0.95 10.54
N THR A 109 -10.42 0.51 9.68
CA THR A 109 -11.75 0.11 10.13
C THR A 109 -11.75 -1.31 10.72
N ALA A 110 -12.62 -1.54 11.70
CA ALA A 110 -12.82 -2.86 12.30
C ALA A 110 -13.52 -3.84 11.34
N ASP A 111 -14.32 -3.33 10.40
CA ASP A 111 -15.01 -4.13 9.40
C ASP A 111 -14.04 -4.61 8.32
N ARG A 112 -13.61 -5.87 8.41
CA ARG A 112 -12.68 -6.46 7.45
C ARG A 112 -13.32 -6.79 6.10
N GLU A 113 -14.64 -6.94 6.03
CA GLU A 113 -15.32 -7.17 4.75
C GLU A 113 -15.28 -5.94 3.86
N SER A 114 -15.18 -4.74 4.44
CA SER A 114 -14.97 -3.49 3.69
C SER A 114 -13.69 -3.49 2.85
N LEU A 115 -12.70 -4.33 3.19
CA LEU A 115 -11.46 -4.49 2.43
C LEU A 115 -11.60 -5.41 1.21
N ARG A 116 -12.69 -6.16 1.09
CA ARG A 116 -12.86 -7.14 0.01
C ARG A 116 -12.71 -6.55 -1.40
N PRO A 117 -13.24 -5.36 -1.74
CA PRO A 117 -13.01 -4.74 -3.04
C PRO A 117 -11.52 -4.44 -3.31
N TRP A 118 -10.72 -4.29 -2.26
CA TRP A 118 -9.32 -3.90 -2.32
C TRP A 118 -8.37 -5.07 -2.52
N PHE A 119 -8.80 -6.33 -2.35
CA PHE A 119 -7.88 -7.47 -2.30
C PHE A 119 -7.02 -7.60 -3.56
N LYS A 120 -7.60 -7.41 -4.75
CA LYS A 120 -6.85 -7.47 -6.02
C LYS A 120 -5.81 -6.36 -6.13
N TYR A 121 -6.16 -5.14 -5.75
CA TYR A 121 -5.23 -4.02 -5.71
C TYR A 121 -4.13 -4.22 -4.67
N LEU A 122 -4.50 -4.64 -3.45
CA LEU A 122 -3.55 -4.96 -2.37
C LEU A 122 -2.60 -6.08 -2.78
N LYS A 123 -3.06 -7.09 -3.50
CA LYS A 123 -2.21 -8.15 -4.03
C LYS A 123 -1.13 -7.59 -4.95
N LEU A 124 -1.48 -6.73 -5.90
CA LEU A 124 -0.52 -6.09 -6.80
C LEU A 124 0.43 -5.14 -6.05
N PHE A 125 -0.11 -4.24 -5.24
CA PHE A 125 0.64 -3.22 -4.52
C PHE A 125 1.62 -3.81 -3.50
N LEU A 126 1.19 -4.76 -2.67
CA LEU A 126 2.07 -5.39 -1.69
C LEU A 126 3.13 -6.29 -2.34
N THR A 127 2.82 -6.90 -3.49
CA THR A 127 3.82 -7.64 -4.28
C THR A 127 4.90 -6.69 -4.80
N ALA A 128 4.52 -5.50 -5.28
CA ALA A 128 5.46 -4.47 -5.70
C ALA A 128 6.35 -4.00 -4.53
N LEU A 129 5.75 -3.66 -3.39
CA LEU A 129 6.49 -3.22 -2.21
C LEU A 129 7.47 -4.26 -1.67
N ALA A 130 7.13 -5.55 -1.75
CA ALA A 130 8.00 -6.63 -1.28
C ALA A 130 9.30 -6.80 -2.10
N ARG A 131 9.38 -6.19 -3.30
CA ARG A 131 10.57 -6.21 -4.16
C ARG A 131 11.47 -5.00 -3.99
N ILE A 132 11.01 -3.96 -3.31
CA ILE A 132 11.80 -2.75 -3.06
C ILE A 132 12.77 -3.02 -1.88
N PRO A 133 14.07 -2.70 -2.02
CA PRO A 133 15.07 -2.93 -0.97
C PRO A 133 14.94 -2.02 0.27
#